data_AF-A0A2G9P4J6-F1
#
_entry.id   AF-A0A2G9P4J6-F1
#
_cell.length_a   1.000
_cell.length_b   1.000
_cell.length_c   1.000
_cell.angle_alpha   90.00
_cell.angle_beta   90.00
_cell.angle_gamma   90.00
#
_symmetry.space_group_name_H-M   'P 1'
#
loop_
_entity.id
_entity.type
_entity.pdbx_description
1 polymer ?
#
loop_
_entity_poly.entity_id
_entity_poly.type
_entity_poly.pdbx_seq_one_letter_code
_entity_poly.pdbx_strand_id
1 'polypeptide(L)'
;MKYKTCVSIAENSPDKIKDKLKNALKKSDYAEIRFDFLKTEEIPQTLEDIKYELKKVVCTLRPKSEGGKFEGSEKERISILKLIAEYNPFLLDIEFNTIKKNKELAKYLKSTKTKLLISWHDFKKTPKFSELKNKMNLMSKFSHNVKIVTTAKSAKDSTTTLQLYSQNKKSNLIAFAMGDNGRLSRILCLYLGSPYTYVSLGKPIAPGQFSVDEVKKIISLKPD
;
A
#
# COMPACT_ATOMS: atom_id res chain seq x y z
N MET A 1 1.14 -4.59 -22.26
CA MET A 1 0.48 -4.38 -20.95
C MET A 1 1.00 -3.07 -20.37
N LYS A 2 0.14 -2.10 -20.02
CA LYS A 2 0.60 -0.84 -19.40
C LYS A 2 0.79 -1.07 -17.90
N TYR A 3 2.05 -1.10 -17.45
CA TYR A 3 2.36 -1.19 -16.03
C TYR A 3 1.97 0.11 -15.32
N LYS A 4 1.37 -0.02 -14.14
CA LYS A 4 0.88 1.12 -13.35
C LYS A 4 1.75 1.38 -12.14
N THR A 5 1.74 2.62 -11.70
CA THR A 5 2.49 3.07 -10.52
C THR A 5 1.57 3.69 -9.47
N CYS A 6 2.02 3.66 -8.21
CA CYS A 6 1.39 4.33 -7.09
C CYS A 6 2.44 5.14 -6.33
N VAL A 7 2.32 6.47 -6.35
CA VAL A 7 3.24 7.36 -5.64
C VAL A 7 2.83 7.43 -4.17
N SER A 8 3.72 7.09 -3.24
CA SER A 8 3.48 7.34 -1.82
C SER A 8 3.74 8.82 -1.47
N ILE A 9 2.87 9.41 -0.66
CA ILE A 9 2.92 10.79 -0.15
C ILE A 9 2.87 10.73 1.38
N ALA A 10 3.90 11.27 2.03
CA ALA A 10 4.07 11.25 3.49
C ALA A 10 4.44 12.67 3.98
N GLU A 11 3.48 13.58 3.86
CA GLU A 11 3.61 14.98 4.28
C GLU A 11 2.93 15.23 5.62
N ASN A 12 3.33 16.31 6.29
CA ASN A 12 2.91 16.66 7.64
C ASN A 12 1.94 17.86 7.70
N SER A 13 1.28 18.20 6.58
CA SER A 13 0.26 19.24 6.54
C SER A 13 -0.70 19.01 5.36
N PRO A 14 -1.98 19.41 5.47
CA PRO A 14 -2.97 19.27 4.40
C PRO A 14 -2.53 19.92 3.06
N ASP A 15 -2.01 21.15 3.11
CA ASP A 15 -1.61 21.88 1.90
C ASP A 15 -0.52 21.15 1.10
N LYS A 16 0.51 20.65 1.80
CA LYS A 16 1.58 19.87 1.15
C LYS A 16 1.06 18.57 0.54
N ILE A 17 0.10 17.91 1.20
CA ILE A 17 -0.54 16.72 0.64
C ILE A 17 -1.26 17.08 -0.66
N LYS A 18 -2.06 18.13 -0.67
CA LYS A 18 -2.82 18.60 -1.84
C LYS A 18 -1.90 18.92 -3.02
N ASP A 19 -0.81 19.65 -2.76
CA ASP A 19 0.15 20.02 -3.80
C ASP A 19 0.91 18.80 -4.33
N LYS A 20 1.40 17.92 -3.45
CA LYS A 20 2.08 16.69 -3.88
C LYS A 20 1.13 15.72 -4.58
N LEU A 21 -0.13 15.65 -4.19
CA LEU A 21 -1.14 14.80 -4.82
C LEU A 21 -1.37 15.21 -6.27
N LYS A 22 -1.50 16.51 -6.55
CA LYS A 22 -1.61 17.03 -7.92
C LYS A 22 -0.42 16.61 -8.77
N ASN A 23 0.80 16.72 -8.25
CA ASN A 23 2.00 16.29 -8.98
C ASN A 23 2.07 14.77 -9.15
N ALA A 24 1.75 14.00 -8.10
CA ALA A 24 1.70 12.55 -8.12
C ALA A 24 0.79 12.03 -9.23
N LEU A 25 -0.46 12.53 -9.30
CA LEU A 25 -1.45 12.07 -10.26
C LEU A 25 -1.17 12.53 -11.71
N LYS A 26 -0.29 13.52 -11.92
CA LYS A 26 0.25 13.84 -13.26
C LYS A 26 1.28 12.82 -13.72
N LYS A 27 2.04 12.22 -12.80
CA LYS A 27 3.15 11.31 -13.12
C LYS A 27 2.81 9.83 -12.96
N SER A 28 1.80 9.48 -12.15
CA SER A 28 1.50 8.12 -11.70
C SER A 28 0.00 7.86 -11.78
N ASP A 29 -0.39 6.60 -11.99
CA ASP A 29 -1.80 6.19 -12.13
C ASP A 29 -2.58 6.36 -10.83
N TYR A 30 -1.90 6.09 -9.71
CA TYR A 30 -2.44 6.20 -8.36
C TYR A 30 -1.50 7.00 -7.45
N ALA A 31 -2.03 7.43 -6.32
CA ALA A 31 -1.26 7.93 -5.19
C ALA A 31 -1.65 7.18 -3.90
N GLU A 32 -0.75 7.08 -2.95
CA GLU A 32 -1.02 6.66 -1.58
C GLU A 32 -0.79 7.85 -0.65
N ILE A 33 -1.77 8.14 0.20
CA ILE A 33 -1.61 9.15 1.25
C ILE A 33 -1.41 8.44 2.58
N ARG A 34 -0.26 8.74 3.20
CA ARG A 34 0.11 8.28 4.54
C ARG A 34 -0.40 9.26 5.58
N PHE A 35 -1.67 9.11 5.95
CA PHE A 35 -2.33 9.94 6.97
C PHE A 35 -1.66 9.84 8.34
N ASP A 36 -0.90 8.78 8.60
CA ASP A 36 -0.14 8.63 9.83
C ASP A 36 1.00 9.66 10.02
N PHE A 37 1.29 10.50 9.01
CA PHE A 37 2.22 11.62 9.10
C PHE A 37 1.54 12.97 9.42
N LEU A 38 0.21 13.03 9.38
CA LEU A 38 -0.56 14.19 9.80
C LEU A 38 -0.89 14.10 11.29
N LYS A 39 -1.27 15.24 11.87
CA LYS A 39 -1.98 15.23 13.14
C LYS A 39 -3.41 14.72 12.93
N THR A 40 -3.97 14.02 13.92
CA THR A 40 -5.31 13.43 13.80
C THR A 40 -6.37 14.45 13.41
N GLU A 41 -6.32 15.64 14.01
CA GLU A 41 -7.25 16.75 13.80
C GLU A 41 -7.23 17.32 12.37
N GLU A 42 -6.14 17.11 11.62
CA GLU A 42 -5.98 17.60 10.25
C GLU A 42 -6.54 16.62 9.20
N ILE A 43 -6.81 15.37 9.58
CA ILE A 43 -7.27 14.32 8.67
C ILE A 43 -8.64 14.65 8.04
N PRO A 44 -9.68 15.09 8.80
CA PRO A 44 -10.97 15.43 8.22
C PRO A 44 -10.88 16.54 7.16
N GLN A 45 -10.14 17.62 7.47
CA GLN A 45 -9.92 18.72 6.53
C GLN A 45 -9.16 18.24 5.29
N THR A 46 -8.12 17.42 5.46
CA THR A 46 -7.36 16.86 4.34
C THR A 46 -8.24 16.02 3.42
N LEU A 47 -9.13 15.19 3.98
CA LEU A 47 -10.07 14.38 3.19
C LEU A 47 -11.01 15.24 2.35
N GLU A 48 -11.53 16.32 2.93
CA GLU A 48 -12.39 17.28 2.25
C GLU A 48 -11.64 18.00 1.12
N ASP A 49 -10.41 18.43 1.36
CA ASP A 49 -9.55 19.13 0.40
C ASP A 49 -9.22 18.34 -0.86
N ILE A 50 -9.21 17.00 -0.78
CA ILE A 50 -8.81 16.09 -1.85
C ILE A 50 -9.93 15.16 -2.32
N LYS A 51 -11.17 15.41 -1.88
CA LYS A 51 -12.30 14.47 -2.06
C LYS A 51 -12.55 14.05 -3.50
N TYR A 52 -12.24 14.92 -4.47
CA TYR A 52 -12.43 14.66 -5.89
C TYR A 52 -11.34 13.74 -6.46
N GLU A 53 -10.15 13.78 -5.90
CA GLU A 53 -9.00 12.95 -6.27
C GLU A 53 -9.05 11.55 -5.63
N LEU A 54 -9.80 11.37 -4.54
CA LEU A 54 -9.83 10.13 -3.74
C LEU A 54 -10.09 8.87 -4.54
N LYS A 55 -10.81 8.95 -5.67
CA LYS A 55 -11.03 7.81 -6.59
C LYS A 55 -9.76 7.23 -7.22
N LYS A 56 -8.61 7.89 -7.07
CA LYS A 56 -7.27 7.42 -7.46
C LYS A 56 -6.30 7.28 -6.28
N VAL A 57 -6.78 7.41 -5.04
CA VAL A 57 -5.96 7.45 -3.83
C VAL A 57 -6.14 6.19 -2.99
N VAL A 58 -5.02 5.56 -2.63
CA VAL A 58 -4.94 4.59 -1.54
C VAL A 58 -4.79 5.37 -0.23
N CYS A 59 -5.80 5.34 0.61
CA CYS A 59 -5.72 5.98 1.93
C CYS A 59 -5.13 4.98 2.93
N THR A 60 -4.04 5.37 3.61
CA THR A 60 -3.32 4.51 4.55
C THR A 60 -3.11 5.25 5.87
N LEU A 61 -3.61 4.67 6.97
CA LEU A 61 -3.37 5.13 8.35
C LEU A 61 -2.59 4.04 9.11
N ARG A 62 -1.28 3.98 8.84
CA ARG A 62 -0.40 2.92 9.31
C ARG A 62 -0.11 3.04 10.82
N PRO A 63 -0.28 1.99 11.63
CA PRO A 63 0.11 2.00 13.04
C PRO A 63 1.63 1.83 13.20
N LYS A 64 2.16 2.26 14.35
CA LYS A 64 3.58 2.10 14.71
C LYS A 64 4.06 0.64 14.64
N SER A 65 3.20 -0.32 14.97
CA SER A 65 3.50 -1.75 14.94
C SER A 65 3.81 -2.30 13.53
N GLU A 66 3.41 -1.60 12.48
CA GLU A 66 3.77 -1.91 11.09
C GLU A 66 4.53 -0.75 10.42
N GLY A 67 5.35 -0.02 11.18
CA GLY A 67 6.27 0.99 10.64
C GLY A 67 5.62 2.33 10.26
N GLY A 68 4.42 2.60 10.78
CA GLY A 68 3.74 3.89 10.66
C GLY A 68 4.13 4.87 11.76
N LYS A 69 3.57 6.08 11.67
CA LYS A 69 3.81 7.18 12.60
C LYS A 69 2.59 7.59 13.42
N PHE A 70 1.46 6.89 13.31
CA PHE A 70 0.24 7.22 14.04
C PHE A 70 0.47 7.14 15.55
N GLU A 71 0.16 8.20 16.28
CA GLU A 71 0.49 8.34 17.72
C GLU A 71 -0.71 8.15 18.65
N GLY A 72 -1.93 8.16 18.11
CA GLY A 72 -3.16 8.00 18.87
C GLY A 72 -3.45 6.57 19.32
N SER A 73 -4.58 6.40 19.99
CA SER A 73 -5.03 5.07 20.45
C SER A 73 -5.56 4.23 19.28
N GLU A 74 -5.54 2.89 19.42
CA GLU A 74 -6.12 2.02 18.38
C GLU A 74 -7.63 2.29 18.19
N LYS A 75 -8.35 2.63 19.27
CA LYS A 75 -9.77 3.01 19.21
C LYS A 75 -9.98 4.26 18.35
N GLU A 76 -9.14 5.28 18.56
CA GLU A 76 -9.13 6.52 17.77
C GLU A 76 -8.78 6.22 16.31
N ARG A 77 -7.75 5.42 16.06
CA ARG A 77 -7.37 4.99 14.70
C ARG A 77 -8.53 4.33 13.98
N ILE A 78 -9.24 3.42 14.65
CA ILE A 78 -10.42 2.74 14.11
C ILE A 78 -11.52 3.75 13.74
N SER A 79 -11.78 4.75 14.57
CA SER A 79 -12.75 5.81 14.26
C SER A 79 -12.35 6.59 13.02
N ILE A 80 -11.07 6.94 12.86
CA ILE A 80 -10.56 7.65 11.68
C ILE A 80 -10.63 6.76 10.44
N LEU A 81 -10.32 5.45 10.54
CA LEU A 81 -10.46 4.51 9.43
C LEU A 81 -11.91 4.41 8.95
N LYS A 82 -12.88 4.43 9.86
CA LYS A 82 -14.31 4.49 9.52
C LYS A 82 -14.66 5.80 8.81
N LEU A 83 -14.17 6.94 9.31
CA LEU A 83 -14.35 8.24 8.66
C LEU A 83 -13.79 8.23 7.23
N ILE A 84 -12.55 7.77 7.02
CA ILE A 84 -11.93 7.67 5.69
C ILE A 84 -12.78 6.78 4.77
N ALA A 85 -13.36 5.70 5.31
CA ALA A 85 -14.21 4.81 4.52
C ALA A 85 -15.48 5.52 3.98
N GLU A 86 -16.03 6.51 4.68
CA GLU A 86 -17.20 7.27 4.20
C GLU A 86 -16.88 8.11 2.95
N TYR A 87 -15.63 8.51 2.76
CA TYR A 87 -15.18 9.23 1.57
C TYR A 87 -14.93 8.32 0.35
N ASN A 88 -15.06 7.00 0.50
CA ASN A 88 -14.98 6.01 -0.58
C ASN A 88 -13.76 6.18 -1.52
N PRO A 89 -12.52 6.10 -0.98
CA PRO A 89 -11.31 6.21 -1.78
C PRO A 89 -11.14 5.03 -2.75
N PHE A 90 -10.15 5.11 -3.65
CA PHE A 90 -9.79 4.02 -4.55
C PHE A 90 -9.58 2.71 -3.78
N LEU A 91 -8.78 2.79 -2.71
CA LEU A 91 -8.58 1.73 -1.73
C LEU A 91 -8.38 2.33 -0.33
N LEU A 92 -8.91 1.66 0.68
CA LEU A 92 -8.55 1.89 2.08
C LEU A 92 -7.62 0.76 2.54
N ASP A 93 -6.37 1.10 2.89
CA ASP A 93 -5.40 0.14 3.44
C ASP A 93 -5.74 -0.16 4.91
N ILE A 94 -5.93 -1.44 5.21
CA ILE A 94 -6.13 -1.95 6.57
C ILE A 94 -5.18 -3.12 6.80
N GLU A 95 -4.42 -3.07 7.90
CA GLU A 95 -3.55 -4.19 8.27
C GLU A 95 -4.35 -5.46 8.57
N PHE A 96 -3.85 -6.60 8.10
CA PHE A 96 -4.46 -7.90 8.33
C PHE A 96 -4.67 -8.19 9.82
N ASN A 97 -3.73 -7.80 10.67
CA ASN A 97 -3.84 -8.00 12.10
C ASN A 97 -4.96 -7.13 12.72
N THR A 98 -5.15 -5.91 12.22
CA THR A 98 -6.23 -5.00 12.64
C THR A 98 -7.59 -5.60 12.33
N ILE A 99 -7.83 -5.93 11.06
CA ILE A 99 -9.14 -6.40 10.59
C ILE A 99 -9.49 -7.79 11.17
N LYS A 100 -8.50 -8.66 11.36
CA LYS A 100 -8.69 -10.01 11.91
C LYS A 100 -9.11 -9.96 13.38
N LYS A 101 -8.56 -9.03 14.16
CA LYS A 101 -8.85 -8.90 15.60
C LYS A 101 -10.16 -8.15 15.87
N ASN A 102 -10.58 -7.27 14.96
CA ASN A 102 -11.74 -6.42 15.14
C ASN A 102 -12.89 -6.79 14.18
N LYS A 103 -13.77 -7.70 14.63
CA LYS A 103 -14.93 -8.16 13.86
C LYS A 103 -15.93 -7.04 13.56
N GLU A 104 -16.10 -6.07 14.48
CA GLU A 104 -17.01 -4.94 14.29
C GLU A 104 -16.51 -3.99 13.20
N LEU A 105 -15.20 -3.71 13.15
CA LEU A 105 -14.60 -2.96 12.05
C LEU A 105 -14.79 -3.70 10.72
N ALA A 106 -14.55 -5.01 10.69
CA ALA A 106 -14.72 -5.81 9.49
C ALA A 106 -16.17 -5.79 8.97
N LYS A 107 -17.15 -5.92 9.88
CA LYS A 107 -18.57 -5.83 9.56
C LYS A 107 -18.94 -4.43 9.02
N TYR A 108 -18.48 -3.38 9.70
CA TYR A 108 -18.71 -2.00 9.29
C TYR A 108 -18.16 -1.73 7.89
N LEU A 109 -16.87 -2.02 7.65
CA LEU A 109 -16.24 -1.77 6.36
C LEU A 109 -16.91 -2.56 5.23
N LYS A 110 -17.37 -3.79 5.50
CA LYS A 110 -18.13 -4.61 4.54
C LYS A 110 -19.51 -4.00 4.21
N SER A 111 -20.12 -3.25 5.13
CA SER A 111 -21.37 -2.52 4.83
C SER A 111 -21.16 -1.22 4.04
N THR A 112 -19.93 -0.72 3.95
CA THR A 112 -19.60 0.45 3.11
C THR A 112 -19.40 0.04 1.64
N LYS A 113 -19.34 1.04 0.74
CA LYS A 113 -18.95 0.83 -0.68
C LYS A 113 -17.43 0.77 -0.88
N THR A 114 -16.65 0.98 0.19
CA THR A 114 -15.20 1.18 0.13
C THR A 114 -14.47 -0.12 -0.14
N LYS A 115 -13.61 -0.07 -1.16
CA LYS A 115 -12.74 -1.19 -1.49
C LYS A 115 -11.56 -1.23 -0.53
N LEU A 116 -11.33 -2.39 0.08
CA LEU A 116 -10.25 -2.57 1.03
C LEU A 116 -8.98 -3.09 0.35
N LEU A 117 -7.83 -2.62 0.82
CA LEU A 117 -6.53 -3.22 0.60
C LEU A 117 -6.08 -3.86 1.91
N ILE A 118 -6.08 -5.19 1.97
CA ILE A 118 -5.63 -5.88 3.19
C ILE A 118 -4.12 -6.02 3.10
N SER A 119 -3.41 -5.38 4.03
CA SER A 119 -1.96 -5.29 3.99
C SER A 119 -1.29 -6.04 5.14
N TRP A 120 -0.06 -6.49 4.93
CA TRP A 120 0.78 -7.04 5.99
C TRP A 120 2.25 -6.81 5.66
N HIS A 121 3.01 -6.43 6.69
CA HIS A 121 4.42 -6.09 6.56
C HIS A 121 5.27 -6.89 7.56
N ASP A 122 6.42 -7.39 7.11
CA ASP A 122 7.50 -7.88 7.97
C ASP A 122 8.77 -7.10 7.68
N PHE A 123 9.09 -6.19 8.59
CA PHE A 123 10.25 -5.31 8.48
C PHE A 123 11.57 -6.01 8.83
N LYS A 124 11.54 -7.24 9.38
CA LYS A 124 12.73 -7.93 9.88
C LYS A 124 13.22 -9.02 8.94
N LYS A 125 12.33 -9.72 8.25
CA LYS A 125 12.68 -10.89 7.43
C LYS A 125 11.65 -11.18 6.33
N THR A 126 11.99 -12.18 5.52
CA THR A 126 11.06 -12.89 4.67
C THR A 126 10.74 -14.25 5.30
N PRO A 127 9.48 -14.50 5.73
CA PRO A 127 9.06 -15.81 6.19
C PRO A 127 9.17 -16.89 5.11
N LYS A 128 9.05 -18.16 5.52
CA LYS A 128 9.00 -19.28 4.58
C LYS A 128 7.80 -19.13 3.64
N PHE A 129 7.96 -19.63 2.41
CA PHE A 129 6.91 -19.55 1.39
C PHE A 129 5.55 -20.11 1.85
N SER A 130 5.55 -21.23 2.60
CA SER A 130 4.32 -21.83 3.13
C SER A 130 3.56 -20.88 4.07
N GLU A 131 4.28 -20.12 4.91
CA GLU A 131 3.70 -19.12 5.82
C GLU A 131 3.13 -17.93 5.03
N LEU A 132 3.86 -17.44 4.02
CA LEU A 132 3.41 -16.37 3.15
C LEU A 132 2.16 -16.77 2.36
N LYS A 133 2.14 -17.99 1.79
CA LYS A 133 0.99 -18.55 1.08
C LYS A 133 -0.23 -18.66 1.99
N ASN A 134 -0.07 -19.21 3.19
CA ASN A 134 -1.14 -19.29 4.17
C ASN A 134 -1.69 -17.89 4.52
N LYS A 135 -0.79 -16.93 4.72
CA LYS A 135 -1.17 -15.54 5.01
C LYS A 135 -1.95 -14.90 3.87
N MET A 136 -1.48 -15.03 2.63
CA MET A 136 -2.18 -14.55 1.44
C MET A 136 -3.60 -15.13 1.34
N ASN A 137 -3.75 -16.43 1.59
CA ASN A 137 -5.04 -17.11 1.57
C ASN A 137 -5.98 -16.58 2.65
N LEU A 138 -5.49 -16.33 3.86
CA LEU A 138 -6.28 -15.76 4.95
C LEU A 138 -6.66 -14.30 4.68
N MET A 139 -5.75 -13.49 4.15
CA MET A 139 -6.01 -12.09 3.78
C MET A 139 -7.06 -11.99 2.67
N SER A 140 -7.01 -12.91 1.70
CA SER A 140 -7.95 -12.95 0.57
C SER A 140 -9.40 -13.24 0.99
N LYS A 141 -9.64 -13.69 2.23
CA LYS A 141 -11.00 -13.85 2.79
C LYS A 141 -11.65 -12.50 3.13
N PHE A 142 -10.86 -11.45 3.32
CA PHE A 142 -11.34 -10.11 3.70
C PHE A 142 -11.45 -9.16 2.52
N SER A 143 -10.59 -9.30 1.52
CA SER A 143 -10.65 -8.50 0.29
C SER A 143 -9.98 -9.21 -0.87
N HIS A 144 -10.40 -8.84 -2.07
CA HIS A 144 -9.73 -9.21 -3.31
C HIS A 144 -8.41 -8.45 -3.53
N ASN A 145 -8.16 -7.34 -2.84
CA ASN A 145 -6.89 -6.62 -2.92
C ASN A 145 -6.03 -6.96 -1.69
N VAL A 146 -4.84 -7.52 -1.94
CA VAL A 146 -3.94 -8.03 -0.91
C VAL A 146 -2.54 -7.46 -1.12
N LYS A 147 -1.91 -6.97 -0.06
CA LYS A 147 -0.53 -6.44 -0.07
C LYS A 147 0.34 -7.16 0.95
N ILE A 148 1.41 -7.81 0.50
CA ILE A 148 2.37 -8.52 1.36
C ILE A 148 3.76 -7.96 1.09
N VAL A 149 4.35 -7.34 2.09
CA VAL A 149 5.69 -6.75 1.96
C VAL A 149 6.60 -7.30 3.04
N THR A 150 7.75 -7.85 2.64
CA THR A 150 8.75 -8.45 3.54
C THR A 150 10.06 -7.66 3.49
N THR A 151 11.05 -8.04 4.29
CA THR A 151 12.43 -7.53 4.16
C THR A 151 13.35 -8.64 3.65
N ALA A 152 14.05 -8.39 2.55
CA ALA A 152 15.00 -9.33 1.96
C ALA A 152 16.41 -9.14 2.56
N LYS A 153 16.99 -10.24 3.06
CA LYS A 153 18.40 -10.34 3.45
C LYS A 153 19.26 -10.99 2.37
N SER A 154 18.63 -11.54 1.33
CA SER A 154 19.27 -12.17 0.17
C SER A 154 18.36 -12.09 -1.07
N ALA A 155 18.90 -12.35 -2.26
CA ALA A 155 18.09 -12.47 -3.48
C ALA A 155 17.03 -13.57 -3.38
N LYS A 156 17.32 -14.67 -2.65
CA LYS A 156 16.39 -15.77 -2.40
C LYS A 156 15.14 -15.32 -1.63
N ASP A 157 15.27 -14.35 -0.73
CA ASP A 157 14.13 -13.80 -0.01
C ASP A 157 13.18 -13.04 -0.95
N SER A 158 13.75 -12.28 -1.88
CA SER A 158 13.00 -11.58 -2.92
C SER A 158 12.23 -12.57 -3.81
N THR A 159 12.87 -13.64 -4.28
CA THR A 159 12.19 -14.67 -5.08
C THR A 159 11.15 -15.43 -4.27
N THR A 160 11.38 -15.69 -2.98
CA THR A 160 10.40 -16.33 -2.07
C THR A 160 9.13 -15.51 -1.96
N THR A 161 9.25 -14.18 -1.90
CA THR A 161 8.09 -13.28 -1.86
C THR A 161 7.37 -13.23 -3.21
N LEU A 162 8.13 -13.12 -4.31
CA LEU A 162 7.56 -13.11 -5.67
C LEU A 162 6.89 -14.43 -6.05
N GLN A 163 7.30 -15.56 -5.47
CA GLN A 163 6.68 -16.87 -5.70
C GLN A 163 5.17 -16.87 -5.38
N LEU A 164 4.69 -15.94 -4.54
CA LEU A 164 3.25 -15.79 -4.26
C LEU A 164 2.41 -15.56 -5.52
N TYR A 165 2.96 -14.90 -6.54
CA TYR A 165 2.25 -14.67 -7.80
C TYR A 165 1.89 -15.97 -8.51
N SER A 166 2.73 -17.01 -8.42
CA SER A 166 2.41 -18.34 -9.00
C SER A 166 1.20 -19.02 -8.34
N GLN A 167 0.87 -18.64 -7.12
CA GLN A 167 -0.26 -19.20 -6.35
C GLN A 167 -1.48 -18.28 -6.38
N ASN A 168 -1.31 -17.03 -6.83
CA ASN A 168 -2.37 -16.05 -6.86
C ASN A 168 -3.26 -16.27 -8.08
N LYS A 169 -4.41 -16.93 -7.88
CA LYS A 169 -5.34 -17.24 -8.97
C LYS A 169 -6.38 -16.16 -9.22
N LYS A 170 -6.67 -15.32 -8.22
CA LYS A 170 -7.84 -14.46 -8.24
C LYS A 170 -7.55 -13.06 -7.73
N SER A 171 -6.75 -12.86 -6.70
CA SER A 171 -6.63 -11.56 -6.02
C SER A 171 -5.79 -10.53 -6.81
N ASN A 172 -6.07 -9.25 -6.60
CA ASN A 172 -5.17 -8.15 -6.95
C ASN A 172 -4.01 -8.12 -5.92
N LEU A 173 -2.99 -8.96 -6.16
CA LEU A 173 -1.85 -9.12 -5.26
C LEU A 173 -0.75 -8.09 -5.52
N ILE A 174 -0.32 -7.40 -4.48
CA ILE A 174 0.89 -6.57 -4.46
C ILE A 174 1.88 -7.21 -3.49
N ALA A 175 2.89 -7.88 -4.01
CA ALA A 175 3.89 -8.58 -3.22
C ALA A 175 5.31 -8.26 -3.70
N PHE A 176 6.14 -7.76 -2.80
CA PHE A 176 7.56 -7.49 -3.06
C PHE A 176 8.32 -7.41 -1.73
N ALA A 177 9.64 -7.44 -1.79
CA ALA A 177 10.52 -7.31 -0.63
C ALA A 177 11.18 -5.92 -0.57
N MET A 178 11.42 -5.44 0.65
CA MET A 178 12.19 -4.25 0.99
C MET A 178 13.68 -4.57 1.12
N GLY A 179 14.49 -3.51 1.24
CA GLY A 179 15.95 -3.60 1.35
C GLY A 179 16.62 -3.70 -0.03
N ASP A 180 17.94 -3.60 -0.06
CA ASP A 180 18.70 -3.57 -1.32
C ASP A 180 18.52 -4.85 -2.13
N ASN A 181 18.56 -6.00 -1.46
CA ASN A 181 18.25 -7.31 -2.07
C ASN A 181 16.81 -7.40 -2.59
N GLY A 182 15.89 -6.61 -2.02
CA GLY A 182 14.48 -6.55 -2.37
C GLY A 182 14.16 -5.58 -3.52
N ARG A 183 15.06 -4.63 -3.81
CA ARG A 183 14.79 -3.51 -4.72
C ARG A 183 14.23 -3.97 -6.07
N LEU A 184 14.86 -4.92 -6.74
CA LEU A 184 14.40 -5.43 -8.05
C LEU A 184 13.02 -6.11 -7.99
N SER A 185 12.63 -6.67 -6.86
CA SER A 185 11.31 -7.31 -6.72
C SER A 185 10.14 -6.33 -6.89
N ARG A 186 10.36 -5.03 -6.63
CA ARG A 186 9.36 -3.96 -6.88
C ARG A 186 9.05 -3.74 -8.36
N ILE A 187 9.96 -4.12 -9.24
CA ILE A 187 9.77 -4.05 -10.69
C ILE A 187 9.24 -5.39 -11.19
N LEU A 188 9.90 -6.49 -10.80
CA LEU A 188 9.54 -7.83 -11.24
C LEU A 188 8.10 -8.22 -10.85
N CYS A 189 7.57 -7.72 -9.73
CA CYS A 189 6.19 -7.98 -9.35
C CYS A 189 5.18 -7.54 -10.42
N LEU A 190 5.45 -6.45 -11.16
CA LEU A 190 4.60 -5.99 -12.26
C LEU A 190 4.54 -7.01 -13.40
N TYR A 191 5.67 -7.63 -13.73
CA TYR A 191 5.76 -8.67 -14.76
C TYR A 191 5.07 -9.96 -14.33
N LEU A 192 4.95 -10.19 -13.02
CA LEU A 192 4.29 -11.37 -12.43
C LEU A 192 2.80 -11.15 -12.13
N GLY A 193 2.25 -9.98 -12.47
CA GLY A 193 0.81 -9.71 -12.37
C GLY A 193 0.40 -8.75 -11.24
N SER A 194 1.34 -8.04 -10.61
CA SER A 194 0.99 -6.95 -9.68
C SER A 194 0.18 -5.87 -10.40
N PRO A 195 -0.94 -5.38 -9.84
CA PRO A 195 -1.77 -4.36 -10.49
C PRO A 195 -1.06 -3.01 -10.61
N TYR A 196 -0.15 -2.72 -9.67
CA TYR A 196 0.76 -1.57 -9.68
C TYR A 196 1.94 -1.83 -8.73
N THR A 197 2.93 -0.94 -8.75
CA THR A 197 4.04 -0.93 -7.77
C THR A 197 4.16 0.44 -7.11
N TYR A 198 4.74 0.47 -5.91
CA TYR A 198 4.91 1.69 -5.12
C TYR A 198 6.22 2.39 -5.49
N VAL A 199 6.12 3.69 -5.78
CA VAL A 199 7.22 4.56 -6.22
C VAL A 199 7.25 5.89 -5.46
N SER A 200 8.33 6.64 -5.56
CA SER A 200 8.44 8.00 -5.03
C SER A 200 8.34 9.07 -6.14
N LEU A 201 8.08 10.32 -5.77
CA LEU A 201 8.24 11.49 -6.65
C LEU A 201 9.69 11.99 -6.76
N GLY A 202 10.65 11.24 -6.22
CA GLY A 202 12.04 11.65 -6.06
C GLY A 202 12.62 10.96 -4.83
N LYS A 203 12.56 11.62 -3.67
CA LYS A 203 13.08 11.04 -2.42
C LYS A 203 12.27 9.80 -1.99
N PRO A 204 12.91 8.63 -1.79
CA PRO A 204 12.24 7.42 -1.32
C PRO A 204 11.58 7.59 0.06
N ILE A 205 10.41 6.98 0.27
CA ILE A 205 9.73 6.92 1.57
C ILE A 205 10.02 5.59 2.28
N ALA A 206 10.36 4.55 1.53
CA ALA A 206 10.76 3.24 2.06
C ALA A 206 12.09 2.77 1.44
N PRO A 207 12.89 1.95 2.16
CA PRO A 207 14.13 1.39 1.63
C PRO A 207 13.92 0.65 0.30
N GLY A 208 14.82 0.93 -0.66
CA GLY A 208 14.81 0.34 -1.99
C GLY A 208 13.66 0.79 -2.91
N GLN A 209 12.91 1.85 -2.57
CA GLN A 209 11.85 2.39 -3.42
C GLN A 209 12.44 3.22 -4.57
N PHE A 210 12.05 2.88 -5.80
CA PHE A 210 12.41 3.66 -6.99
C PHE A 210 11.53 4.92 -7.10
N SER A 211 12.09 5.95 -7.74
CA SER A 211 11.29 7.05 -8.26
C SER A 211 10.44 6.63 -9.45
N VAL A 212 9.33 7.34 -9.65
CA VAL A 212 8.43 7.12 -10.80
C VAL A 212 9.17 7.23 -12.14
N ASP A 213 10.15 8.13 -12.23
CA ASP A 213 10.91 8.37 -13.46
C ASP A 213 11.92 7.23 -13.73
N GLU A 214 12.57 6.68 -12.68
CA GLU A 214 13.39 5.46 -12.81
C GLU A 214 12.56 4.27 -13.27
N VAL A 215 11.38 4.04 -12.67
CA VAL A 215 10.52 2.90 -13.04
C VAL A 215 10.05 3.02 -14.49
N LYS A 216 9.66 4.21 -14.94
CA LYS A 216 9.28 4.46 -16.34
C LYS A 216 10.44 4.16 -17.29
N LYS A 217 11.65 4.60 -16.97
CA LYS A 217 12.85 4.31 -17.78
C LYS A 217 13.13 2.81 -17.86
N ILE A 218 13.05 2.10 -16.74
CA ILE A 218 13.28 0.64 -16.71
C ILE A 218 12.24 -0.09 -17.56
N ILE A 219 10.97 0.30 -17.47
CA ILE A 219 9.88 -0.31 -18.23
C ILE A 219 9.99 -0.03 -19.73
N SER A 220 10.45 1.18 -20.11
CA SER A 220 10.61 1.54 -21.52
C SER A 220 11.80 0.84 -22.20
N LEU A 221 12.72 0.22 -21.44
CA LEU A 221 13.84 -0.55 -21.99
C LEU A 221 13.42 -1.94 -22.50
N LYS A 222 12.13 -2.29 -22.43
CA LYS A 222 11.63 -3.56 -22.95
C LYS A 222 11.83 -3.59 -24.47
N PRO A 223 12.66 -4.50 -25.01
CA PRO A 223 12.69 -4.76 -26.45
C PRO A 223 11.31 -5.30 -26.86
N ASP A 224 10.88 -4.94 -28.07
CA ASP A 224 9.60 -5.40 -28.66
C ASP A 224 9.41 -6.92 -28.57
#